data_AF-A0A9D3V0A4-F1
#
_entry.id   AF-A0A9D3V0A4-F1
#
_cell.length_a   1.000
_cell.length_b   1.000
_cell.length_c   1.000
_cell.angle_alpha   90.00
_cell.angle_beta   90.00
_cell.angle_gamma   90.00
#
_symmetry.space_group_name_H-M   'P 1'
#
loop_
_entity.id
_entity.type
_entity.pdbx_description
1 polymer ?
#
loop_
_entity_poly.entity_id
_entity_poly.type
_entity_poly.pdbx_seq_one_letter_code
_entity_poly.pdbx_strand_id
1 'polypeptide(L)'
;MDYAFEFIIKNGGIDTEEDYPYTGHDGRCDSYRQKTAKVVTIDSYEDVPQNNEAALKKALANQPVSVAIEAGGRAFQLYASGIFNGICGTQLDHGVVAVGYGTENGKDYWIVRNSWGNQWGEEGYIRMERNLANTATGKCGIAIEASYPIKNGQNPPNPGPSPPSPIKPPTVCDNYYSCPESNTCCCVYEYYGYCFAWGCCPLEAATCCDDHYSCCPHDYPICNLNEGTCLMSKGNPMAVKALRRTPATPFWAHGSVGLKNNA
;
A
#
# COMPACT_ATOMS: atom_id res chain seq x y z
N MET A 1 6.74 -17.75 3.00
CA MET A 1 6.84 -16.26 2.96
C MET A 1 8.06 -15.78 3.76
N ASP A 2 9.12 -16.57 3.73
CA ASP A 2 9.98 -16.69 4.90
C ASP A 2 11.03 -15.59 4.96
N TYR A 3 11.46 -15.11 3.79
CA TYR A 3 12.33 -13.94 3.68
C TYR A 3 11.72 -12.68 4.29
N ALA A 4 10.40 -12.52 4.26
CA ALA A 4 9.74 -11.39 4.90
C ALA A 4 9.78 -11.53 6.44
N PHE A 5 9.54 -12.71 6.98
CA PHE A 5 9.69 -12.96 8.41
C PHE A 5 11.13 -12.77 8.89
N GLU A 6 12.09 -13.32 8.15
CA GLU A 6 13.51 -13.14 8.40
C GLU A 6 13.93 -11.66 8.38
N PHE A 7 13.38 -10.87 7.45
CA PHE A 7 13.57 -9.42 7.44
C PHE A 7 13.03 -8.78 8.71
N ILE A 8 11.81 -9.11 9.14
CA ILE A 8 11.20 -8.53 10.36
C ILE A 8 12.09 -8.82 11.58
N ILE A 9 12.64 -10.04 11.70
CA ILE A 9 13.55 -10.42 12.78
C ILE A 9 14.82 -9.55 12.74
N LYS A 10 15.50 -9.50 11.58
CA LYS A 10 16.76 -8.75 11.41
C LYS A 10 16.59 -7.25 11.54
N ASN A 11 15.44 -6.72 11.15
CA ASN A 11 15.09 -5.31 11.20
C ASN A 11 14.67 -4.86 12.61
N GLY A 12 14.55 -5.79 13.57
CA GLY A 12 14.09 -5.49 14.92
C GLY A 12 12.60 -5.18 15.00
N GLY A 13 11.82 -5.66 14.04
CA GLY A 13 10.37 -5.52 13.97
C GLY A 13 9.85 -4.94 12.66
N ILE A 14 8.55 -4.64 12.64
CA ILE A 14 7.81 -4.05 11.53
C ILE A 14 7.04 -2.81 11.99
N ASP A 15 6.92 -1.84 11.08
CA ASP A 15 6.20 -0.59 11.26
C ASP A 15 4.68 -0.81 11.17
N THR A 16 3.90 0.16 11.64
CA THR A 16 2.45 0.18 11.39
C THR A 16 2.16 0.70 9.98
N GLU A 17 0.98 0.37 9.44
CA GLU A 17 0.52 0.91 8.15
C GLU A 17 0.43 2.45 8.17
N GLU A 18 0.06 3.04 9.30
CA GLU A 18 0.03 4.50 9.46
C GLU A 18 1.42 5.14 9.36
N ASP A 19 2.44 4.47 9.91
CA ASP A 19 3.81 4.95 9.90
C ASP A 19 4.56 4.66 8.59
N TYR A 20 4.15 3.61 7.87
CA TYR A 20 4.71 3.23 6.58
C TYR A 20 3.60 2.83 5.59
N PRO A 21 2.86 3.82 5.03
CA PRO A 21 1.71 3.54 4.15
C PRO A 21 2.11 2.84 2.86
N TYR A 22 1.26 1.92 2.41
CA TYR A 22 1.42 1.25 1.13
C TYR A 22 1.25 2.21 -0.06
N THR A 23 2.23 2.23 -0.97
CA THR A 23 2.22 3.09 -2.17
C THR A 23 1.97 2.32 -3.47
N GLY A 24 1.96 0.99 -3.44
CA GLY A 24 1.72 0.18 -4.65
C GLY A 24 2.89 0.09 -5.62
N HIS A 25 4.08 0.58 -5.26
CA HIS A 25 5.27 0.49 -6.09
C HIS A 25 6.54 0.41 -5.23
N ASP A 26 7.62 -0.12 -5.81
CA ASP A 26 8.92 -0.13 -5.14
C ASP A 26 9.41 1.30 -4.88
N GLY A 27 10.00 1.50 -3.71
CA GLY A 27 10.54 2.77 -3.27
C GLY A 27 11.86 2.60 -2.55
N ARG A 28 12.56 3.71 -2.29
CA ARG A 28 13.76 3.69 -1.44
C ARG A 28 13.35 3.43 0.01
N CYS A 29 14.03 2.49 0.68
CA CYS A 29 13.82 2.25 2.10
C CYS A 29 14.11 3.52 2.93
N ASP A 30 13.14 3.94 3.74
CA ASP A 30 13.26 5.12 4.59
C ASP A 30 14.15 4.81 5.82
N SER A 31 15.38 5.32 5.77
CA SER A 31 16.39 5.17 6.84
C SER A 31 16.04 5.89 8.15
N TYR A 32 15.11 6.85 8.15
CA TYR A 32 14.63 7.49 9.38
C TYR A 32 13.70 6.53 10.12
N ARG A 33 12.75 5.92 9.40
CA ARG A 33 11.80 4.93 9.94
C ARG A 33 12.47 3.65 10.42
N GLN A 34 13.61 3.28 9.82
CA GLN A 34 14.46 2.19 10.33
C GLN A 34 14.86 2.38 11.81
N LYS A 35 14.95 3.62 12.31
CA LYS A 35 15.46 3.92 13.66
C LYS A 35 14.37 4.16 14.71
N THR A 36 13.12 4.37 14.31
CA THR A 36 12.13 5.04 15.19
C THR A 36 10.78 4.34 15.34
N ALA A 37 10.36 3.45 14.42
CA ALA A 37 8.96 3.01 14.36
C ALA A 37 8.75 1.48 14.27
N LYS A 38 9.47 0.66 15.05
CA LYS A 38 9.24 -0.80 15.10
C LYS A 38 8.27 -1.16 16.23
N VAL A 39 7.01 -1.40 15.89
CA VAL A 39 5.91 -1.57 16.87
C VAL A 39 5.65 -3.04 17.18
N VAL A 40 5.88 -3.92 16.21
CA VAL A 40 5.69 -5.37 16.39
C VAL A 40 6.97 -6.13 16.05
N THR A 41 7.36 -7.04 16.92
CA THR A 41 8.49 -7.96 16.71
C THR A 41 8.01 -9.40 16.67
N ILE A 42 8.75 -10.24 15.96
CA ILE A 42 8.61 -11.70 15.97
C ILE A 42 9.96 -12.30 16.37
N ASP A 43 9.92 -13.47 17.01
CA ASP A 43 11.11 -14.12 17.55
C ASP A 43 11.69 -15.15 16.57
N SER A 44 10.82 -15.75 15.76
CA SER A 44 11.19 -16.72 14.73
C SER A 44 10.04 -16.88 13.73
N TYR A 45 10.16 -17.86 12.83
CA TYR A 45 9.08 -18.35 11.98
C TYR A 45 9.28 -19.85 11.76
N GLU A 46 8.22 -20.54 11.39
CA GLU A 46 8.24 -21.97 11.15
C GLU A 46 7.43 -22.32 9.92
N ASP A 47 7.95 -23.27 9.14
CA ASP A 47 7.25 -23.85 8.00
C ASP A 47 6.33 -24.99 8.47
N VAL A 48 5.10 -24.96 8.00
CA VAL A 48 4.19 -26.10 8.12
C VAL A 48 4.75 -27.24 7.26
N PRO A 49 4.74 -28.50 7.74
CA PRO A 49 5.09 -29.65 6.92
C PRO A 49 4.40 -29.63 5.56
N GLN A 50 5.23 -29.63 4.51
CA GLN A 50 4.77 -29.56 3.13
C GLN A 50 3.79 -30.69 2.79
N ASN A 51 2.79 -30.37 1.96
CA ASN A 51 1.76 -31.29 1.48
C ASN A 51 0.96 -31.97 2.60
N ASN A 52 0.68 -31.23 3.68
CA ASN A 52 -0.02 -31.76 4.84
C ASN A 52 -1.12 -30.81 5.34
N GLU A 53 -2.32 -30.95 4.78
CA GLU A 53 -3.49 -30.18 5.19
C GLU A 53 -3.86 -30.38 6.68
N ALA A 54 -3.52 -31.53 7.28
CA ALA A 54 -3.76 -31.75 8.71
C ALA A 54 -2.79 -30.92 9.58
N ALA A 55 -1.53 -30.82 9.17
CA ALA A 55 -0.56 -29.94 9.83
C ALA A 55 -0.91 -28.46 9.64
N LEU A 56 -1.34 -28.07 8.43
CA LEU A 56 -1.84 -26.73 8.16
C LEU A 56 -3.05 -26.39 9.04
N LYS A 57 -4.01 -27.32 9.15
CA LYS A 57 -5.18 -27.15 10.03
C LYS A 57 -4.76 -26.96 11.49
N LYS A 58 -3.78 -27.73 11.95
CA LYS A 58 -3.25 -27.64 13.32
C LYS A 58 -2.59 -26.29 13.56
N ALA A 59 -1.77 -25.80 12.64
CA ALA A 59 -1.16 -24.47 12.74
C ALA A 59 -2.24 -23.37 12.76
N LEU A 60 -3.21 -23.48 11.85
CA LEU A 60 -4.29 -22.50 11.68
C LEU A 60 -5.25 -22.42 12.87
N ALA A 61 -5.36 -23.50 13.66
CA ALA A 61 -6.11 -23.51 14.91
C ALA A 61 -5.48 -22.63 16.01
N ASN A 62 -4.19 -22.26 15.86
CA ASN A 62 -3.47 -21.44 16.83
C ASN A 62 -3.31 -19.99 16.36
N GLN A 63 -3.13 -19.76 15.07
CA GLN A 63 -2.94 -18.43 14.49
C GLN A 63 -3.15 -18.44 12.96
N PRO A 64 -3.34 -17.28 12.31
CA PRO A 64 -3.29 -17.17 10.85
C PRO A 64 -1.96 -17.68 10.28
N VAL A 65 -2.02 -18.29 9.10
CA VAL A 65 -0.86 -18.89 8.42
C VAL A 65 -0.72 -18.27 7.03
N SER A 66 0.47 -17.79 6.70
CA SER A 66 0.76 -17.34 5.34
C SER A 66 0.90 -18.56 4.45
N VAL A 67 0.20 -18.58 3.31
CA VAL A 67 0.23 -19.69 2.34
C VAL A 67 0.43 -19.16 0.92
N ALA A 68 1.11 -19.94 0.08
CA ALA A 68 1.14 -19.71 -1.37
C ALA A 68 0.08 -20.56 -2.06
N ILE A 69 -0.52 -20.02 -3.12
CA ILE A 69 -1.51 -20.71 -3.97
C ILE A 69 -1.27 -20.40 -5.45
N GLU A 70 -1.87 -21.19 -6.33
CA GLU A 70 -2.09 -20.82 -7.73
C GLU A 70 -3.42 -20.05 -7.86
N ALA A 71 -3.33 -18.77 -8.22
CA ALA A 71 -4.45 -17.85 -8.38
C ALA A 71 -4.62 -17.32 -9.83
N GLY A 72 -3.70 -17.66 -10.75
CA GLY A 72 -3.74 -17.22 -12.14
C GLY A 72 -4.92 -17.75 -12.98
N GLY A 73 -5.63 -18.79 -12.51
CA GLY A 73 -6.75 -19.40 -13.22
C GLY A 73 -8.01 -18.53 -13.26
N ARG A 74 -8.73 -18.51 -14.40
CA ARG A 74 -9.97 -17.74 -14.58
C ARG A 74 -11.04 -18.03 -13.51
N ALA A 75 -11.15 -19.28 -13.07
CA ALA A 75 -12.11 -19.66 -12.04
C ALA A 75 -11.82 -18.96 -10.70
N PHE A 76 -10.55 -18.81 -10.33
CA PHE A 76 -10.13 -18.11 -9.12
C PHE A 76 -10.35 -16.60 -9.27
N GLN A 77 -9.90 -16.00 -10.38
CA GLN A 77 -10.04 -14.56 -10.62
C GLN A 77 -11.49 -14.09 -10.56
N LEU A 78 -12.44 -14.88 -11.08
CA LEU A 78 -13.87 -14.56 -11.13
C LEU A 78 -14.66 -15.09 -9.93
N TYR A 79 -14.00 -15.60 -8.89
CA TYR A 79 -14.68 -16.04 -7.68
C TYR A 79 -15.47 -14.89 -7.04
N ALA A 80 -16.72 -15.18 -6.66
CA ALA A 80 -17.62 -14.23 -6.02
C ALA A 80 -18.11 -14.71 -4.66
N SER A 81 -18.50 -15.98 -4.52
CA SER A 81 -18.97 -16.55 -3.25
C SER A 81 -19.05 -18.07 -3.26
N GLY A 82 -19.32 -18.64 -2.09
CA GLY A 82 -19.48 -20.08 -1.88
C GLY A 82 -18.15 -20.80 -1.63
N ILE A 83 -18.21 -22.12 -1.43
CA ILE A 83 -16.99 -22.94 -1.35
C ILE A 83 -16.42 -23.09 -2.76
N PHE A 84 -15.26 -22.48 -2.99
CA PHE A 84 -14.52 -22.54 -4.23
C PHE A 84 -14.08 -23.98 -4.55
N ASN A 85 -14.70 -24.53 -5.58
CA ASN A 85 -14.39 -25.83 -6.16
C ASN A 85 -13.85 -25.73 -7.60
N GLY A 86 -13.55 -24.51 -8.08
CA GLY A 86 -13.06 -24.26 -9.43
C GLY A 86 -11.72 -24.96 -9.74
N ILE A 87 -11.38 -25.02 -11.03
CA ILE A 87 -10.12 -25.64 -11.47
C ILE A 87 -8.96 -24.69 -11.18
N CYS A 88 -7.91 -25.24 -10.58
CA CYS A 88 -6.59 -24.65 -10.38
C CYS A 88 -5.56 -25.79 -10.32
N GLY A 89 -4.33 -25.51 -10.71
CA GLY A 89 -3.17 -26.39 -10.59
C GLY A 89 -2.43 -26.17 -9.27
N THR A 90 -1.10 -26.25 -9.35
CA THR A 90 -0.17 -26.10 -8.21
C THR A 90 1.05 -25.26 -8.58
N GLN A 91 0.99 -24.49 -9.67
CA GLN A 91 2.02 -23.53 -10.04
C GLN A 91 1.84 -22.28 -9.19
N LEU A 92 2.42 -22.31 -8.00
CA LEU A 92 2.29 -21.24 -7.00
C LEU A 92 2.73 -19.89 -7.60
N ASP A 93 1.81 -18.92 -7.58
CA ASP A 93 2.02 -17.60 -8.17
C ASP A 93 1.53 -16.44 -7.27
N HIS A 94 0.87 -16.77 -6.15
CA HIS A 94 0.20 -15.77 -5.31
C HIS A 94 0.30 -16.09 -3.83
N GLY A 95 0.69 -15.10 -3.02
CA GLY A 95 0.78 -15.20 -1.57
C GLY A 95 -0.47 -14.64 -0.88
N VAL A 96 -1.05 -15.42 0.03
CA VAL A 96 -2.28 -15.07 0.78
C VAL A 96 -2.17 -15.51 2.25
N VAL A 97 -3.20 -15.25 3.05
CA VAL A 97 -3.22 -15.65 4.46
C VAL A 97 -4.45 -16.52 4.72
N ALA A 98 -4.24 -17.76 5.14
CA ALA A 98 -5.30 -18.58 5.72
C ALA A 98 -5.60 -18.07 7.13
N VAL A 99 -6.87 -17.82 7.43
CA VAL A 99 -7.33 -17.23 8.71
C VAL A 99 -8.30 -18.12 9.48
N GLY A 100 -8.75 -19.22 8.88
CA GLY A 100 -9.63 -20.18 9.53
C GLY A 100 -10.00 -21.34 8.63
N TYR A 101 -10.89 -22.20 9.12
CA TYR A 101 -11.45 -23.33 8.39
C TYR A 101 -12.83 -23.66 8.94
N GLY A 102 -13.64 -24.35 8.14
CA GLY A 102 -14.97 -24.78 8.53
C GLY A 102 -15.48 -25.94 7.72
N THR A 103 -16.75 -26.25 7.95
CA THR A 103 -17.52 -27.25 7.21
C THR A 103 -18.91 -26.69 6.98
N GLU A 104 -19.41 -26.76 5.75
CA GLU A 104 -20.77 -26.34 5.38
C GLU A 104 -21.35 -27.38 4.44
N ASN A 105 -22.55 -27.90 4.77
CA ASN A 105 -23.25 -28.91 3.97
C ASN A 105 -22.39 -30.15 3.63
N GLY A 106 -21.57 -30.59 4.60
CA GLY A 106 -20.67 -31.74 4.44
C GLY A 106 -19.42 -31.46 3.59
N LYS A 107 -19.17 -30.21 3.19
CA LYS A 107 -17.96 -29.79 2.49
C LYS A 107 -17.06 -28.99 3.41
N ASP A 108 -15.81 -29.44 3.51
CA ASP A 108 -14.78 -28.78 4.28
C ASP A 108 -14.17 -27.62 3.47
N TYR A 109 -13.84 -26.52 4.14
CA TYR A 109 -13.19 -25.38 3.51
C TYR A 109 -12.15 -24.70 4.41
N TRP A 110 -11.21 -24.02 3.76
CA TRP A 110 -10.32 -22.99 4.31
C TRP A 110 -10.95 -21.62 4.16
N ILE A 111 -10.76 -20.72 5.11
CA ILE A 111 -11.09 -19.29 4.99
C ILE A 111 -9.78 -18.58 4.70
N VAL A 112 -9.66 -17.96 3.53
CA VAL A 112 -8.43 -17.33 3.05
C VAL A 112 -8.69 -15.86 2.78
N ARG A 113 -7.88 -14.99 3.38
CA ARG A 113 -7.87 -13.55 3.13
C ARG A 113 -7.00 -13.24 1.92
N ASN A 114 -7.57 -12.55 0.94
CA ASN A 114 -6.86 -12.09 -0.24
C ASN A 114 -6.46 -10.60 -0.11
N SER A 115 -5.66 -10.10 -1.07
CA SER A 115 -5.14 -8.73 -1.13
C SER A 115 -5.68 -7.94 -2.33
N TRP A 116 -6.78 -8.39 -2.96
CA TRP A 116 -7.39 -7.76 -4.14
C TRP A 116 -8.58 -6.82 -3.83
N GLY A 117 -8.62 -6.31 -2.60
CA GLY A 117 -9.69 -5.44 -2.13
C GLY A 117 -10.97 -6.19 -1.72
N ASN A 118 -11.89 -5.46 -1.09
CA ASN A 118 -13.13 -6.02 -0.52
C ASN A 118 -14.22 -6.30 -1.57
N GLN A 119 -14.09 -5.79 -2.79
CA GLN A 119 -15.05 -6.03 -3.86
C GLN A 119 -14.88 -7.42 -4.50
N TRP A 120 -13.76 -8.09 -4.25
CA TRP A 120 -13.49 -9.43 -4.76
C TRP A 120 -13.95 -10.50 -3.77
N GLY A 121 -14.56 -11.58 -4.27
CA GLY A 121 -15.00 -12.69 -3.44
C GLY A 121 -15.99 -12.30 -2.33
N GLU A 122 -15.86 -12.96 -1.19
CA GLU A 122 -16.68 -12.73 0.00
C GLU A 122 -16.00 -11.63 0.85
N GLU A 123 -16.19 -10.37 0.47
CA GLU A 123 -15.59 -9.21 1.16
C GLU A 123 -14.05 -9.23 1.21
N GLY A 124 -13.41 -9.71 0.14
CA GLY A 124 -11.96 -9.89 0.06
C GLY A 124 -11.48 -11.26 0.52
N TYR A 125 -12.39 -12.16 0.88
CA TYR A 125 -12.09 -13.54 1.29
C TYR A 125 -12.55 -14.56 0.25
N ILE A 126 -11.99 -15.75 0.36
CA ILE A 126 -12.42 -16.94 -0.39
C ILE A 126 -12.51 -18.13 0.55
N ARG A 127 -13.58 -18.91 0.43
CA ARG A 127 -13.70 -20.21 1.07
C ARG A 127 -13.19 -21.30 0.13
N MET A 128 -11.97 -21.77 0.29
CA MET A 128 -11.37 -22.77 -0.61
C MET A 128 -11.67 -24.19 -0.12
N GLU A 129 -12.10 -25.09 -1.01
CA GLU A 129 -12.36 -26.49 -0.67
C GLU A 129 -11.13 -27.16 -0.02
N ARG A 130 -11.37 -27.97 1.02
CA ARG A 130 -10.35 -28.61 1.88
C ARG A 130 -10.55 -30.13 1.90
N ASN A 131 -9.52 -30.89 2.26
CA ASN A 131 -9.58 -32.35 2.44
C ASN A 131 -9.95 -33.12 1.15
N LEU A 132 -9.35 -32.74 0.03
CA LEU A 132 -9.57 -33.41 -1.25
C LEU A 132 -8.90 -34.79 -1.27
N ALA A 133 -9.68 -35.86 -1.54
CA ALA A 133 -9.20 -37.24 -1.44
C ALA A 133 -7.98 -37.57 -2.34
N ASN A 134 -7.80 -36.84 -3.45
CA ASN A 134 -6.82 -37.16 -4.48
C ASN A 134 -5.66 -36.15 -4.55
N THR A 135 -5.43 -35.36 -3.52
CA THR A 135 -4.26 -34.46 -3.47
C THR A 135 -3.72 -34.29 -2.05
N ALA A 136 -2.39 -34.30 -1.95
CA ALA A 136 -1.68 -33.91 -0.72
C ALA A 136 -1.32 -32.41 -0.72
N THR A 137 -1.32 -31.76 -1.89
CA THR A 137 -0.97 -30.33 -2.03
C THR A 137 -2.09 -29.40 -1.56
N GLY A 138 -3.29 -29.94 -1.32
CA GLY A 138 -4.51 -29.17 -1.12
C GLY A 138 -4.98 -28.43 -2.38
N LYS A 139 -6.15 -27.80 -2.29
CA LYS A 139 -6.74 -27.00 -3.38
C LYS A 139 -5.80 -25.86 -3.76
N CYS A 140 -5.50 -25.73 -5.04
CA CYS A 140 -4.60 -24.73 -5.61
C CYS A 140 -3.19 -24.71 -5.01
N GLY A 141 -2.73 -25.81 -4.40
CA GLY A 141 -1.41 -25.89 -3.79
C GLY A 141 -1.28 -25.26 -2.40
N ILE A 142 -2.40 -24.93 -1.73
CA ILE A 142 -2.41 -24.23 -0.44
C ILE A 142 -1.57 -24.88 0.67
N ALA A 143 -1.30 -26.19 0.60
CA ALA A 143 -0.49 -26.91 1.59
C ALA A 143 0.97 -27.13 1.15
N ILE A 144 1.41 -26.56 0.02
CA ILE A 144 2.78 -26.73 -0.49
C ILE A 144 3.77 -25.83 0.26
N GLU A 145 3.51 -24.52 0.33
CA GLU A 145 4.37 -23.52 0.97
C GLU A 145 3.57 -22.70 1.98
N ALA A 146 3.51 -23.19 3.21
CA ALA A 146 2.81 -22.56 4.31
C ALA A 146 3.76 -22.30 5.47
N SER A 147 3.73 -21.09 6.01
CA SER A 147 4.59 -20.69 7.12
C SER A 147 3.95 -19.64 8.00
N TYR A 148 4.39 -19.55 9.25
CA TYR A 148 3.83 -18.64 10.23
C TYR A 148 4.92 -18.05 11.14
N PRO A 149 4.74 -16.80 11.60
CA PRO A 149 5.66 -16.21 12.56
C PRO A 149 5.47 -16.82 13.95
N ILE A 150 6.53 -16.82 14.75
CA ILE A 150 6.52 -17.22 16.16
C ILE A 150 6.76 -15.98 17.00
N LYS A 151 5.91 -15.78 18.01
CA LYS A 151 6.03 -14.71 18.99
C LYS A 151 5.85 -15.25 20.41
N ASN A 152 6.93 -15.23 21.17
CA ASN A 152 7.03 -15.62 22.58
C ASN A 152 7.22 -14.40 23.49
N GLY A 153 7.84 -13.33 22.98
CA GLY A 153 8.12 -12.10 23.73
C GLY A 153 7.02 -11.03 23.62
N GLN A 154 6.99 -10.12 24.60
CA GLN A 154 6.22 -8.88 24.47
C GLN A 154 6.80 -8.02 23.35
N ASN A 155 5.95 -7.23 22.69
CA ASN A 155 6.44 -6.19 21.80
C ASN A 155 7.28 -5.17 22.58
N PRO A 156 8.20 -4.46 21.91
CA PRO A 156 8.84 -3.29 22.49
C PRO A 156 7.75 -2.36 23.07
N PRO A 157 8.03 -1.67 24.19
CA PRO A 157 7.11 -0.65 24.69
C PRO A 157 6.77 0.30 23.53
N ASN A 158 5.49 0.52 23.27
CA ASN A 158 5.04 1.41 22.21
C ASN A 158 5.82 2.73 22.36
N PRO A 159 6.62 3.17 21.37
CA PRO A 159 7.51 4.32 21.50
C PRO A 159 6.81 5.69 21.74
N GLY A 160 5.53 5.69 22.15
CA GLY A 160 4.64 6.83 22.10
C GLY A 160 4.09 7.01 20.68
N PRO A 161 3.20 7.99 20.45
CA PRO A 161 2.92 8.40 19.08
C PRO A 161 4.26 8.72 18.42
N SER A 162 4.58 8.01 17.33
CA SER A 162 5.62 8.45 16.41
C SER A 162 5.42 9.95 16.21
N PRO A 163 6.45 10.81 16.41
CA PRO A 163 6.38 12.17 15.89
C PRO A 163 5.86 12.06 14.46
N PRO A 164 4.91 12.92 14.01
CA PRO A 164 4.40 12.83 12.65
C PRO A 164 5.61 12.66 11.73
N SER A 165 5.52 11.71 10.78
CA SER A 165 6.53 11.46 9.74
C SER A 165 7.32 12.73 9.52
N PRO A 166 8.67 12.75 9.61
CA PRO A 166 9.43 13.99 9.45
C PRO A 166 8.84 14.71 8.25
N ILE A 167 8.23 15.87 8.52
CA ILE A 167 7.38 16.61 7.57
C ILE A 167 8.05 16.47 6.22
N LYS A 168 7.38 15.86 5.23
CA LYS A 168 8.01 15.71 3.91
C LYS A 168 8.50 17.12 3.58
N PRO A 169 9.80 17.29 3.26
CA PRO A 169 10.34 18.63 3.12
C PRO A 169 9.46 19.40 2.12
N PRO A 170 9.14 20.67 2.40
CA PRO A 170 8.28 21.46 1.54
C PRO A 170 8.80 21.41 0.10
N THR A 171 7.90 21.33 -0.88
CA THR A 171 8.28 21.33 -2.30
C THR A 171 8.96 22.66 -2.60
N VAL A 172 10.26 22.64 -2.84
CA VAL A 172 11.04 23.84 -3.18
C VAL A 172 10.71 24.22 -4.62
N CYS A 173 10.14 25.41 -4.82
CA CYS A 173 9.79 25.91 -6.15
C CYS A 173 11.00 26.57 -6.82
N ASP A 174 11.73 27.38 -6.05
CA ASP A 174 12.97 28.03 -6.45
C ASP A 174 13.79 28.43 -5.20
N ASN A 175 14.78 29.32 -5.35
CA ASN A 175 15.62 29.82 -4.25
C ASN A 175 14.89 30.73 -3.25
N TYR A 176 13.65 31.14 -3.54
CA TYR A 176 12.90 32.12 -2.76
C TYR A 176 11.57 31.59 -2.22
N TYR A 177 10.95 30.61 -2.91
CA TYR A 177 9.60 30.13 -2.66
C TYR A 177 9.55 28.62 -2.46
N SER A 178 8.63 28.21 -1.58
CA SER A 178 8.30 26.83 -1.32
C SER A 178 6.79 26.61 -1.23
N CYS A 179 6.38 25.37 -1.43
CA CYS A 179 5.02 24.91 -1.24
C CYS A 179 4.94 23.87 -0.12
N PRO A 180 3.77 23.70 0.52
CA PRO A 180 3.53 22.60 1.44
C PRO A 180 3.88 21.23 0.83
N GLU A 181 4.06 20.24 1.68
CA GLU A 181 4.37 18.88 1.24
C GLU A 181 3.35 18.36 0.21
N SER A 182 3.84 17.56 -0.74
CA SER A 182 3.01 16.90 -1.75
C SER A 182 2.23 17.87 -2.66
N ASN A 183 2.64 19.15 -2.69
CA ASN A 183 2.09 20.15 -3.61
C ASN A 183 2.98 20.34 -4.85
N THR A 184 2.36 20.74 -5.95
CA THR A 184 3.06 21.12 -7.18
C THR A 184 3.26 22.63 -7.25
N CYS A 185 4.50 23.06 -7.51
CA CYS A 185 4.85 24.44 -7.76
C CYS A 185 4.41 24.86 -9.16
N CYS A 186 3.50 25.82 -9.25
CA CYS A 186 2.99 26.36 -10.50
C CYS A 186 3.39 27.83 -10.65
N CYS A 187 3.99 28.19 -11.78
CA CYS A 187 4.35 29.57 -12.04
C CYS A 187 3.10 30.45 -12.20
N VAL A 188 3.07 31.57 -11.49
CA VAL A 188 1.99 32.57 -11.53
C VAL A 188 2.41 33.79 -12.34
N TYR A 189 3.68 34.17 -12.30
CA TYR A 189 4.20 35.30 -13.05
C TYR A 189 5.55 34.95 -13.68
N GLU A 190 5.56 34.79 -14.99
CA GLU A 190 6.76 34.46 -15.78
C GLU A 190 7.18 35.66 -16.63
N TYR A 191 8.48 35.97 -16.65
CA TYR A 191 9.06 36.99 -17.50
C TYR A 191 10.42 36.53 -18.01
N TYR A 192 10.60 36.47 -19.33
CA TYR A 192 11.83 35.99 -20.00
C TYR A 192 12.29 34.58 -19.55
N GLY A 193 11.36 33.65 -19.34
CA GLY A 193 11.69 32.27 -18.92
C GLY A 193 12.05 32.13 -17.45
N TYR A 194 11.91 33.21 -16.66
CA TYR A 194 12.09 33.20 -15.21
C TYR A 194 10.74 33.36 -14.51
N CYS A 195 10.47 32.49 -13.54
CA CYS A 195 9.30 32.62 -12.70
C CYS A 195 9.60 33.55 -11.50
N PHE A 196 8.82 34.61 -11.35
CA PHE A 196 8.97 35.61 -10.29
C PHE A 196 7.97 35.42 -9.15
N ALA A 197 6.91 34.62 -9.35
CA ALA A 197 5.93 34.30 -8.33
C ALA A 197 5.36 32.90 -8.55
N TRP A 198 5.19 32.17 -7.45
CA TRP A 198 4.72 30.78 -7.47
C TRP A 198 3.40 30.62 -6.73
N GLY A 199 2.62 29.64 -7.17
CA GLY A 199 1.43 29.15 -6.51
C GLY A 199 1.51 27.64 -6.28
N CYS A 200 0.93 27.18 -5.18
CA CYS A 200 0.91 25.79 -4.78
C CYS A 200 -0.41 25.14 -5.18
N CYS A 201 -0.31 24.11 -6.02
CA CYS A 201 -1.43 23.20 -6.26
C CYS A 201 -1.45 22.11 -5.17
N PRO A 202 -2.59 21.84 -4.52
CA PRO A 202 -2.71 20.83 -3.46
C PRO A 202 -2.75 19.38 -4.01
N LEU A 203 -1.88 19.07 -4.97
CA LEU A 203 -1.74 17.77 -5.61
C LEU A 203 -0.28 17.55 -6.04
N GLU A 204 0.19 16.31 -6.00
CA GLU A 204 1.47 15.90 -6.58
C GLU A 204 1.36 15.81 -8.11
N ALA A 205 2.42 16.23 -8.81
CA ALA A 205 2.51 16.21 -10.28
C ALA A 205 1.33 16.86 -11.04
N ALA A 206 0.73 17.90 -10.47
CA ALA A 206 -0.44 18.57 -11.03
C ALA A 206 -0.11 19.32 -12.32
N THR A 207 -1.08 19.42 -13.23
CA THR A 207 -1.00 20.32 -14.38
C THR A 207 -1.39 21.74 -13.96
N CYS A 208 -0.48 22.68 -14.20
CA CYS A 208 -0.70 24.10 -13.95
C CYS A 208 -1.47 24.72 -15.13
N CYS A 209 -2.70 25.15 -14.90
CA CYS A 209 -3.51 25.82 -15.91
C CYS A 209 -3.02 27.24 -16.27
N ASP A 210 -3.32 27.68 -17.49
CA ASP A 210 -2.89 28.99 -18.02
C ASP A 210 -3.59 30.19 -17.36
N ASP A 211 -4.65 29.96 -16.58
CA ASP A 211 -5.30 31.04 -15.81
C ASP A 211 -4.46 31.51 -14.62
N HIS A 212 -3.35 30.83 -14.32
CA HIS A 212 -2.48 31.05 -13.17
C HIS A 212 -3.14 30.88 -11.79
N TYR A 213 -4.42 30.50 -11.73
CA TYR A 213 -5.20 30.35 -10.50
C TYR A 213 -5.63 28.91 -10.24
N SER A 214 -5.74 28.10 -11.29
CA SER A 214 -6.27 26.75 -11.22
C SER A 214 -5.21 25.71 -11.54
N CYS A 215 -5.42 24.49 -11.05
CA CYS A 215 -4.61 23.34 -11.40
C CYS A 215 -5.47 22.09 -11.49
N CYS A 216 -4.96 21.12 -12.23
CA CYS A 216 -5.63 19.87 -12.50
C CYS A 216 -4.80 18.66 -12.03
N PRO A 217 -5.46 17.56 -11.62
CA PRO A 217 -4.77 16.30 -11.36
C PRO A 217 -4.02 15.79 -12.59
N HIS A 218 -2.94 15.06 -12.36
CA HIS A 218 -2.16 14.42 -13.43
C HIS A 218 -3.02 13.52 -14.34
N ASP A 219 -4.01 12.84 -13.78
CA ASP A 219 -4.93 11.95 -14.54
C ASP A 219 -5.95 12.72 -15.39
N TYR A 220 -6.13 14.01 -15.11
CA TYR A 220 -7.04 14.91 -15.83
C TYR A 220 -6.30 16.17 -16.28
N PRO A 221 -5.25 16.07 -17.12
CA PRO A 221 -4.30 17.16 -17.31
C PRO A 221 -4.85 18.33 -18.14
N ILE A 222 -6.02 18.17 -18.79
CA ILE A 222 -6.57 19.20 -19.67
C ILE A 222 -7.43 20.18 -18.89
N CYS A 223 -6.94 21.40 -18.71
CA CYS A 223 -7.68 22.49 -18.10
C CYS A 223 -8.79 23.03 -19.02
N ASN A 224 -10.04 22.91 -18.59
CA ASN A 224 -11.18 23.60 -19.19
C ASN A 224 -11.52 24.85 -18.36
N LEU A 225 -10.91 25.97 -18.72
CA LEU A 225 -11.03 27.24 -18.00
C LEU A 225 -12.44 27.86 -18.06
N ASN A 226 -13.21 27.58 -19.12
CA ASN A 226 -14.55 28.13 -19.28
C ASN A 226 -15.54 27.54 -18.26
N GLU A 227 -15.35 26.25 -17.94
CA GLU A 227 -16.22 25.51 -17.01
C GLU A 227 -15.60 25.33 -15.62
N GLY A 228 -14.30 25.66 -15.45
CA GLY A 228 -13.57 25.43 -14.21
C GLY A 228 -13.35 23.94 -13.91
N THR A 229 -13.15 23.13 -14.95
CA THR A 229 -13.03 21.68 -14.87
C THR A 229 -11.73 21.16 -15.51
N CYS A 230 -11.42 19.91 -15.23
CA CYS A 230 -10.26 19.18 -15.71
C CYS A 230 -10.74 17.93 -16.45
N LEU A 231 -10.19 17.69 -17.64
CA LEU A 231 -10.57 16.59 -18.51
C LEU A 231 -9.39 15.64 -18.71
N MET A 232 -9.70 14.36 -18.82
CA MET A 232 -8.71 13.33 -19.15
C MET A 232 -8.29 13.38 -20.62
N SER A 233 -9.20 13.81 -21.51
CA SER A 233 -8.95 14.04 -22.93
C SER A 233 -9.92 15.10 -23.49
N LYS A 234 -9.57 15.74 -24.62
CA LYS A 234 -10.42 16.78 -25.23
C LYS A 234 -11.78 16.19 -25.62
N GLY A 235 -12.87 16.81 -25.14
CA GLY A 235 -14.24 16.35 -25.43
C GLY A 235 -14.70 15.13 -24.62
N ASN A 236 -13.96 14.73 -23.59
CA ASN A 236 -14.37 13.66 -22.68
C ASN A 236 -15.59 14.11 -21.83
N PRO A 237 -16.66 13.31 -21.70
CA PRO A 237 -17.81 13.67 -20.86
C PRO A 237 -17.52 13.63 -19.36
N MET A 238 -16.44 12.96 -18.93
CA MET A 238 -16.02 12.92 -17.53
C MET A 238 -15.07 14.07 -17.22
N ALA A 239 -15.58 15.00 -16.41
CA ALA A 239 -14.86 16.17 -15.94
C ALA A 239 -14.77 16.17 -14.42
N VAL A 240 -13.60 16.48 -13.88
CA VAL A 240 -13.41 16.73 -12.44
C VAL A 240 -13.25 18.23 -12.21
N LYS A 241 -13.62 18.73 -11.03
CA LYS A 241 -13.51 20.15 -10.72
C LYS A 241 -12.04 20.56 -10.62
N ALA A 242 -11.67 21.68 -11.23
CA ALA A 242 -10.34 22.25 -11.07
C ALA A 242 -10.11 22.73 -9.63
N LEU A 243 -8.89 22.56 -9.14
CA LEU A 243 -8.49 22.99 -7.80
C LEU A 243 -7.87 24.37 -7.87
N ARG A 244 -8.11 25.16 -6.83
CA ARG A 244 -7.56 26.51 -6.71
C ARG A 244 -6.17 26.43 -6.09
N ARG A 245 -5.22 27.15 -6.69
CA ARG A 245 -3.88 27.33 -6.14
C ARG A 245 -3.91 28.23 -4.91
N THR A 246 -2.95 28.03 -4.02
CA THR A 246 -2.63 28.95 -2.93
C THR A 246 -1.31 29.68 -3.22
N PRO A 247 -1.05 30.89 -2.70
CA PRO A 247 0.25 31.53 -2.88
C PRO A 247 1.38 30.70 -2.26
N ALA A 248 2.53 30.59 -2.93
CA ALA A 248 3.70 29.95 -2.37
C ALA A 248 4.29 30.78 -1.21
N THR A 249 4.86 30.09 -0.22
CA THR A 249 5.47 30.75 0.93
C THR A 249 6.90 31.17 0.59
N PRO A 250 7.26 32.44 0.78
CA PRO A 250 8.65 32.85 0.60
C PRO A 250 9.49 32.44 1.83
N PHE A 251 10.76 32.06 1.61
CA PHE A 251 11.64 31.59 2.70
C PHE A 251 11.82 32.63 3.82
N TRP A 252 11.78 33.93 3.51
CA TRP A 252 11.90 34.99 4.51
C TRP A 252 10.66 35.16 5.41
N ALA A 253 9.54 34.49 5.12
CA ALA A 253 8.35 34.47 5.97
C ALA A 253 8.44 33.45 7.12
N HIS A 254 9.38 32.50 7.08
CA HIS A 254 9.70 31.63 8.21
C HIS A 254 10.73 32.32 9.11
N GLY A 255 10.24 33.04 10.13
CA GLY A 255 11.09 33.73 11.09
C GLY A 255 12.12 32.81 11.76
N SER A 256 13.41 33.16 11.59
CA SER A 256 14.54 32.84 12.47
C SER A 256 14.66 31.39 12.97
N VAL A 257 15.16 30.50 12.11
CA VAL A 257 15.99 29.35 12.54
C VAL A 257 17.26 29.29 11.67
N GLY A 258 18.30 29.97 12.16
CA GLY A 258 19.71 29.64 11.97
C GLY A 258 20.23 29.42 10.54
N LEU A 259 20.44 30.50 9.78
CA LEU A 259 21.54 30.54 8.83
C LEU A 259 22.85 30.55 9.64
N LYS A 260 23.45 29.38 9.85
CA LYS A 260 24.89 29.29 10.11
C LYS A 260 25.58 29.69 8.81
N ASN A 261 26.19 30.87 8.85
CA ASN A 261 27.13 31.35 7.84
C ASN A 261 28.18 30.28 7.55
N ASN A 262 28.30 29.90 6.28
CA ASN A 262 29.52 29.34 5.72
C ASN A 262 29.96 30.28 4.58
N ALA A 263 30.81 31.23 4.95
CA ALA A 263 31.83 31.95 4.18
C ALA A 263 32.09 33.31 4.85
#